data_AF-A0A6V8HP51-F1
#
_entry.id   AF-A0A6V8HP51-F1
#
_cell.length_a   1.000
_cell.length_b   1.000
_cell.length_c   1.000
_cell.angle_alpha   90.00
_cell.angle_beta   90.00
_cell.angle_gamma   90.00
#
_symmetry.space_group_name_H-M   'P 1'
#
loop_
_entity.id
_entity.type
_entity.pdbx_description
1 polymer ?
#
loop_
_entity_poly.entity_id
_entity_poly.type
_entity_poly.pdbx_seq_one_letter_code
_entity_poly.pdbx_strand_id
1 'polypeptide(L)'
;MLVAAHGIFSTYGHPQHEARTQTALLRRKHRAYQSLNEALQRNHQSVPDDVLGGIIMAIITESRLADAKASNAHLLGYEIAVRLRGGLRSIILGSSATQTSHMSHIMPYLACQPVPSESNVDTTTQDFNNFLNFFWGQVGCLGNMRSRNTDPIGDSGPSFMAPLKSRPFIREFLHDTELAGYLQLQLKESLPYMDQSSQFLSLYLIALTVYRLDNSQEVHIEPFLRHLCTVLRSSSTYDGAGNPLLTTQGFLWVVVKAVLDLGDMFYLGQACSQHRAQTIVDAVEALKVFRKMRSFLVRNEVISFLGRSLVTHKTGSEIFWRGGWVQEHDE
;
A
#
# COMPACT_ATOMS: atom_id res chain seq x y z
N MET A 1 17.92 17.38 -3.11
CA MET A 1 18.72 16.14 -3.04
C MET A 1 19.78 16.28 -1.94
N LEU A 2 19.44 16.11 -0.65
CA LEU A 2 20.41 16.40 0.44
C LEU A 2 20.28 15.59 1.73
N VAL A 3 19.41 14.56 1.79
CA VAL A 3 19.26 13.71 2.99
C VAL A 3 19.74 12.27 2.76
N ALA A 4 19.87 11.82 1.51
CA ALA A 4 19.99 10.39 1.17
C ALA A 4 21.35 9.70 1.41
N ALA A 5 22.41 10.41 1.79
CA ALA A 5 23.79 9.89 1.67
C ALA A 5 24.39 9.26 2.95
N HIS A 6 23.61 8.90 3.98
CA HIS A 6 24.20 8.57 5.29
C HIS A 6 24.02 7.13 5.81
N GLY A 7 23.14 6.32 5.20
CA GLY A 7 22.91 4.94 5.66
C GLY A 7 24.08 3.97 5.45
N ILE A 8 25.12 4.37 4.70
CA ILE A 8 26.28 3.53 4.37
C ILE A 8 27.48 3.79 5.30
N PHE A 9 27.46 4.85 6.12
CA PHE A 9 28.62 5.27 6.91
C PHE A 9 28.49 5.09 8.43
N SER A 10 27.33 4.68 8.95
CA SER A 10 27.13 4.54 10.40
C SER A 10 27.51 3.18 10.98
N THR A 11 27.88 2.20 10.16
CA THR A 11 28.14 0.82 10.64
C THR A 11 29.52 0.62 11.28
N TYR A 12 30.43 1.60 11.20
CA TYR A 12 31.75 1.54 11.83
C TYR A 12 32.22 2.93 12.29
N GLY A 13 31.72 3.41 13.43
CA GLY A 13 32.08 4.73 13.95
C GLY A 13 32.39 4.73 15.44
N HIS A 14 33.63 5.09 15.80
CA HIS A 14 34.05 5.43 17.16
C HIS A 14 33.02 6.40 17.83
N PRO A 15 32.70 6.27 19.14
CA PRO A 15 31.67 7.06 19.82
C PRO A 15 31.82 8.60 19.71
N GLN A 16 33.03 9.12 19.48
CA GLN A 16 33.25 10.55 19.24
C GLN A 16 32.80 11.02 17.84
N HIS A 17 32.76 10.12 16.85
CA HIS A 17 32.25 10.40 15.51
C HIS A 17 30.72 10.36 15.43
N GLU A 18 30.06 9.55 16.25
CA GLU A 18 28.60 9.49 16.33
C GLU A 18 27.99 10.81 16.82
N ALA A 19 28.55 11.42 17.87
CA ALA A 19 28.05 12.68 18.42
C ALA A 19 28.15 13.86 17.44
N ARG A 20 29.26 13.97 16.69
CA ARG A 20 29.43 14.99 15.63
C ARG A 20 28.45 14.78 14.48
N THR A 21 28.24 13.51 14.12
CA THR A 21 27.33 13.11 13.03
C THR A 21 25.87 13.38 13.38
N GLN A 22 25.45 13.05 14.60
CA GLN A 22 24.12 13.39 15.13
C GLN A 22 23.89 14.91 15.15
N THR A 23 24.89 15.68 15.58
CA THR A 23 24.79 17.15 15.61
C THR A 23 24.64 17.74 14.20
N ALA A 24 25.38 17.21 13.21
CA ALA A 24 25.27 17.63 11.82
C ALA A 24 23.88 17.30 11.23
N LEU A 25 23.33 16.14 11.59
CA LEU A 25 22.00 15.69 11.16
C LEU A 25 20.89 16.57 11.76
N LEU A 26 20.95 16.87 13.06
CA LEU A 26 20.02 17.79 13.72
C LEU A 26 20.06 19.19 13.10
N ARG A 27 21.26 19.71 12.77
CA ARG A 27 21.40 21.00 12.08
C ARG A 27 20.78 20.99 10.67
N ARG A 28 20.95 19.90 9.91
CA ARG A 28 20.35 19.77 8.56
C ARG A 28 18.83 19.68 8.65
N LYS A 29 18.29 18.92 9.62
CA LYS A 29 16.86 18.86 9.91
C LYS A 29 16.31 20.24 10.26
N HIS A 30 16.95 20.94 11.19
CA HIS A 30 16.53 22.26 11.62
C HIS A 30 16.48 23.25 10.46
N ARG A 31 17.53 23.30 9.61
CA ARG A 31 17.54 24.13 8.40
C ARG A 31 16.44 23.75 7.41
N ALA A 32 16.21 22.46 7.19
CA ALA A 32 15.14 22.01 6.29
C ALA A 32 13.75 22.46 6.78
N TYR A 33 13.49 22.38 8.09
CA TYR A 33 12.25 22.87 8.68
C TYR A 33 12.13 24.40 8.66
N GLN A 34 13.22 25.14 8.86
CA GLN A 34 13.24 26.59 8.68
C GLN A 34 12.89 26.98 7.25
N SER A 35 13.56 26.37 6.26
CA SER A 35 13.27 26.61 4.85
C SER A 35 11.83 26.23 4.46
N LEU A 36 11.29 25.15 5.04
CA LEU A 36 9.89 24.78 4.89
C LEU A 36 8.95 25.86 5.44
N ASN A 37 9.22 26.35 6.64
CA ASN A 37 8.40 27.37 7.29
C ASN A 37 8.45 28.71 6.51
N GLU A 38 9.63 29.11 6.05
CA GLU A 38 9.80 30.28 5.18
C GLU A 38 9.05 30.12 3.84
N ALA A 39 9.06 28.92 3.24
CA ALA A 39 8.33 28.65 2.00
C ALA A 39 6.81 28.73 2.23
N LEU A 40 6.31 28.26 3.36
CA LEU A 40 4.89 28.36 3.73
C LEU A 40 4.47 29.82 3.98
N GLN A 41 5.31 30.60 4.67
CA GLN A 41 5.07 32.02 4.92
C GLN A 41 5.04 32.83 3.61
N ARG A 42 5.99 32.56 2.70
CA ARG A 42 6.07 33.22 1.38
C ARG A 42 4.87 32.91 0.47
N ASN A 43 4.32 31.70 0.59
CA ASN A 43 3.22 31.24 -0.26
C ASN A 43 1.83 31.47 0.36
N HIS A 44 1.68 32.42 1.30
CA HIS A 44 0.41 32.71 2.00
C HIS A 44 -0.26 31.44 2.58
N GLN A 45 0.53 30.53 3.15
CA GLN A 45 0.08 29.23 3.68
C GLN A 45 -0.37 28.21 2.62
N SER A 46 -0.22 28.50 1.33
CA SER A 46 -0.38 27.48 0.29
C SER A 46 0.85 26.56 0.23
N VAL A 47 0.61 25.25 0.08
CA VAL A 47 1.68 24.24 0.02
C VAL A 47 1.94 23.88 -1.45
N PRO A 48 3.08 24.28 -2.06
CA PRO A 48 3.38 23.94 -3.45
C PRO A 48 3.81 22.47 -3.61
N ASP A 49 3.73 21.95 -4.85
CA ASP A 49 4.09 20.56 -5.18
C ASP A 49 5.54 20.22 -4.81
N ASP A 50 6.49 21.14 -5.02
CA ASP A 50 7.90 20.95 -4.66
C ASP A 50 8.12 20.79 -3.15
N VAL A 51 7.32 21.50 -2.35
CA VAL A 51 7.36 21.38 -0.89
C VAL A 51 6.83 20.02 -0.46
N LEU A 52 5.72 19.55 -1.06
CA LEU A 52 5.20 18.21 -0.79
C LEU A 52 6.18 17.11 -1.20
N GLY A 53 6.80 17.23 -2.38
CA GLY A 53 7.85 16.32 -2.83
C GLY A 53 9.04 16.30 -1.87
N GLY A 54 9.44 17.47 -1.36
CA GLY A 54 10.46 17.60 -0.32
C GLY A 54 10.10 16.88 0.98
N ILE A 55 8.85 17.00 1.45
CA ILE A 55 8.34 16.30 2.63
C ILE A 55 8.34 14.78 2.40
N ILE A 56 7.84 14.30 1.25
CA ILE A 56 7.83 12.87 0.90
C ILE A 56 9.26 12.31 0.92
N MET A 57 10.20 13.01 0.29
CA MET A 57 11.61 12.60 0.27
C MET A 57 12.22 12.54 1.68
N ALA A 58 11.90 13.53 2.53
CA ALA A 58 12.34 13.54 3.92
C ALA A 58 11.81 12.33 4.67
N ILE A 59 10.52 12.00 4.50
CA ILE A 59 9.89 10.81 5.11
C ILE A 59 10.61 9.52 4.69
N ILE A 60 10.79 9.31 3.39
CA ILE A 60 11.43 8.09 2.86
C ILE A 60 12.85 7.96 3.42
N THR A 61 13.58 9.07 3.46
CA THR A 61 14.96 9.04 3.94
C THR A 61 15.04 8.78 5.44
N GLU A 62 14.21 9.46 6.23
CA GLU A 62 14.19 9.30 7.68
C GLU A 62 13.68 7.93 8.12
N SER A 63 12.70 7.35 7.42
CA SER A 63 12.22 5.99 7.71
C SER A 63 13.28 4.90 7.61
N ARG A 64 14.40 5.17 6.93
CA ARG A 64 15.55 4.26 6.79
C ARG A 64 16.65 4.50 7.81
N LEU A 65 16.68 5.66 8.45
CA LEU A 65 17.81 6.14 9.26
C LEU A 65 17.44 6.45 10.71
N ALA A 66 16.17 6.74 10.98
CA ALA A 66 15.69 7.19 12.27
C ALA A 66 14.66 6.23 12.86
N ASP A 67 14.31 6.46 14.13
CA ASP A 67 13.26 5.70 14.80
C ASP A 67 11.87 5.95 14.18
N ALA A 68 10.94 5.05 14.44
CA ALA A 68 9.58 5.17 13.94
C ALA A 68 8.93 6.49 14.40
N LYS A 69 9.28 7.03 15.57
CA LYS A 69 8.70 8.29 16.07
C LYS A 69 9.03 9.47 15.16
N ALA A 70 10.29 9.61 14.73
CA ALA A 70 10.71 10.68 13.84
C ALA A 70 10.00 10.62 12.48
N SER A 71 9.97 9.44 11.84
CA SER A 71 9.30 9.27 10.54
C SER A 71 7.78 9.52 10.62
N ASN A 72 7.14 9.18 11.74
CA ASN A 72 5.72 9.46 11.97
C ASN A 72 5.42 10.94 12.23
N ALA A 73 6.34 11.71 12.83
CA ALA A 73 6.19 13.16 12.95
C ALA A 73 6.18 13.83 11.56
N HIS A 74 7.05 13.39 10.65
CA HIS A 74 7.05 13.85 9.26
C HIS A 74 5.78 13.45 8.51
N LEU A 75 5.31 12.21 8.69
CA LEU A 75 4.04 11.76 8.14
C LEU A 75 2.86 12.65 8.59
N LEU A 76 2.78 12.97 9.88
CA LEU A 76 1.72 13.84 10.39
C LEU A 76 1.77 15.21 9.72
N GLY A 77 2.96 15.79 9.55
CA GLY A 77 3.15 17.03 8.80
C GLY A 77 2.68 16.92 7.34
N TYR A 78 2.98 15.80 6.68
CA TYR A 78 2.50 15.51 5.33
C TYR A 78 0.97 15.40 5.27
N GLU A 79 0.33 14.72 6.22
CA GLU A 79 -1.14 14.59 6.27
C GLU A 79 -1.83 15.95 6.46
N ILE A 80 -1.25 16.82 7.31
CA ILE A 80 -1.73 18.20 7.48
C ILE A 80 -1.59 18.97 6.17
N ALA A 81 -0.43 18.89 5.50
CA ALA A 81 -0.21 19.55 4.22
C ALA A 81 -1.19 19.06 3.13
N VAL A 82 -1.47 17.76 3.09
CA VAL A 82 -2.47 17.18 2.19
C VAL A 82 -3.87 17.73 2.49
N ARG A 83 -4.24 17.83 3.77
CA ARG A 83 -5.54 18.38 4.19
C ARG A 83 -5.69 19.86 3.81
N LEU A 84 -4.64 20.66 3.98
CA LEU A 84 -4.64 22.08 3.62
C LEU A 84 -4.86 22.31 2.11
N ARG A 85 -4.51 21.33 1.26
CA ARG A 85 -4.77 21.38 -0.19
C ARG A 85 -6.11 20.77 -0.61
N GLY A 86 -7.02 20.52 0.32
CA GLY A 86 -8.33 19.93 0.04
C GLY A 86 -8.30 18.41 -0.15
N GLY A 87 -7.21 17.74 0.26
CA GLY A 87 -7.07 16.30 0.23
C GLY A 87 -6.30 15.76 -0.98
N LEU A 88 -5.95 14.46 -0.91
CA LEU A 88 -5.07 13.82 -1.90
C LEU A 88 -5.68 13.79 -3.31
N ARG A 89 -6.99 13.57 -3.41
CA ARG A 89 -7.70 13.60 -4.70
C ARG A 89 -7.59 14.96 -5.38
N SER A 90 -7.77 16.04 -4.61
CA SER A 90 -7.63 17.42 -5.10
C SER A 90 -6.21 17.71 -5.60
N ILE A 91 -5.20 17.22 -4.87
CA ILE A 91 -3.79 17.35 -5.26
C ILE A 91 -3.52 16.66 -6.60
N ILE A 92 -3.97 15.41 -6.77
CA ILE A 92 -3.69 14.64 -7.98
C ILE A 92 -4.43 15.22 -9.19
N LEU A 93 -5.68 15.66 -9.02
CA LEU A 93 -6.47 16.22 -10.12
C LEU A 93 -6.07 17.66 -10.48
N GLY A 94 -5.57 18.43 -9.51
CA GLY A 94 -5.16 19.83 -9.68
C GLY A 94 -3.68 20.00 -10.03
N SER A 95 -2.87 18.94 -9.97
CA SER A 95 -1.45 19.00 -10.31
C SER A 95 -1.24 18.80 -11.81
N SER A 96 -0.30 19.56 -12.38
CA SER A 96 0.25 19.34 -13.73
C SER A 96 1.41 18.35 -13.72
N ALA A 97 1.73 17.75 -12.56
CA ALA A 97 2.86 16.86 -12.40
C ALA A 97 2.68 15.53 -13.15
N THR A 98 3.81 14.89 -13.43
CA THR A 98 3.84 13.57 -14.08
C THR A 98 3.22 12.48 -13.20
N GLN A 99 2.77 11.39 -13.81
CA GLN A 99 2.21 10.22 -13.11
C GLN A 99 3.14 9.68 -12.01
N THR A 100 4.46 9.70 -12.25
CA THR A 100 5.47 9.30 -11.26
C THR A 100 5.42 10.17 -10.00
N SER A 101 5.15 11.47 -10.16
CA SER A 101 4.95 12.40 -9.03
C SER A 101 3.70 12.03 -8.24
N HIS A 102 2.62 11.62 -8.89
CA HIS A 102 1.40 11.19 -8.19
C HIS A 102 1.60 9.91 -7.38
N MET A 103 2.32 8.93 -7.92
CA MET A 103 2.65 7.67 -7.23
C MET A 103 3.51 7.89 -5.98
N SER A 104 4.30 8.97 -5.94
CA SER A 104 5.13 9.30 -4.78
C SER A 104 4.31 9.51 -3.49
N HIS A 105 3.03 9.88 -3.60
CA HIS A 105 2.14 10.07 -2.45
C HIS A 105 1.81 8.77 -1.69
N ILE A 106 2.10 7.60 -2.26
CA ILE A 106 1.97 6.29 -1.59
C ILE A 106 3.14 6.07 -0.60
N MET A 107 4.33 6.57 -0.95
CA MET A 107 5.58 6.28 -0.23
C MET A 107 5.58 6.62 1.27
N PRO A 108 5.00 7.75 1.73
CA PRO A 108 4.96 8.06 3.14
C PRO A 108 4.32 6.97 4.00
N TYR A 109 3.30 6.29 3.48
CA TYR A 109 2.57 5.26 4.22
C TYR A 109 3.20 3.87 4.09
N LEU A 110 3.94 3.68 3.01
CA LEU A 110 4.62 2.45 2.69
C LEU A 110 5.90 2.31 3.52
N ALA A 111 6.65 3.41 3.68
CA ALA A 111 7.94 3.42 4.36
C ALA A 111 7.86 3.66 5.87
N CYS A 112 6.92 4.48 6.36
CA CYS A 112 6.84 4.76 7.80
C CYS A 112 6.27 3.58 8.59
N GLN A 113 7.12 2.92 9.36
CA GLN A 113 6.69 1.90 10.33
C GLN A 113 5.75 2.53 11.38
N PRO A 114 4.66 1.86 11.79
CA PRO A 114 3.82 2.32 12.90
C PRO A 114 4.60 2.31 14.22
N VAL A 115 4.30 3.25 15.11
CA VAL A 115 4.89 3.28 16.46
C VAL A 115 4.24 2.16 17.29
N PRO A 116 5.02 1.29 17.96
CA PRO A 116 4.47 0.25 18.83
C PRO A 116 3.59 0.89 19.91
N SER A 117 2.37 0.36 20.09
CA SER A 117 1.47 0.74 21.17
C SER A 117 1.60 -0.28 22.30
N GLU A 118 1.74 0.18 23.55
CA GLU A 118 1.98 -0.66 24.73
C GLU A 118 0.76 -1.49 25.20
N SER A 119 -0.39 -1.46 24.52
CA SER A 119 -1.60 -2.14 24.97
C SER A 119 -1.87 -3.44 24.19
N ASN A 120 -1.59 -4.60 24.82
CA ASN A 120 -2.25 -5.88 24.55
C ASN A 120 -3.56 -5.88 25.37
N VAL A 121 -4.73 -6.23 24.86
CA VAL A 121 -5.26 -7.59 24.58
C VAL A 121 -6.61 -7.39 23.84
N ASP A 122 -6.99 -8.27 22.91
CA ASP A 122 -8.31 -8.38 22.23
C ASP A 122 -8.73 -7.43 21.08
N THR A 123 -7.83 -6.64 20.48
CA THR A 123 -8.19 -5.83 19.28
C THR A 123 -8.00 -6.55 17.95
N THR A 124 -7.43 -7.75 17.92
CA THR A 124 -7.10 -8.49 16.68
C THR A 124 -8.32 -8.71 15.78
N THR A 125 -9.38 -9.30 16.34
CA THR A 125 -10.62 -9.57 15.61
C THR A 125 -11.31 -8.28 15.16
N GLN A 126 -11.24 -7.23 15.98
CA GLN A 126 -11.82 -5.93 15.65
C GLN A 126 -11.08 -5.26 14.49
N ASP A 127 -9.75 -5.24 14.52
CA ASP A 127 -8.92 -4.66 13.46
C ASP A 127 -9.12 -5.40 12.12
N PHE A 128 -9.20 -6.74 12.17
CA PHE A 128 -9.50 -7.54 10.98
C PHE A 128 -10.90 -7.24 10.43
N ASN A 129 -11.94 -7.21 11.28
CA ASN A 129 -13.30 -6.87 10.86
C ASN A 129 -13.40 -5.44 10.32
N ASN A 130 -12.68 -4.49 10.92
CA ASN A 130 -12.59 -3.12 10.42
C ASN A 130 -11.97 -3.08 9.02
N PHE A 131 -10.95 -3.89 8.76
CA PHE A 131 -10.38 -4.03 7.42
C PHE A 131 -11.38 -4.64 6.43
N LEU A 132 -12.09 -5.71 6.81
CA LEU A 132 -13.11 -6.31 5.93
C LEU A 132 -14.20 -5.30 5.56
N ASN A 133 -14.73 -4.57 6.55
CA ASN A 133 -15.72 -3.52 6.33
C ASN A 133 -15.17 -2.41 5.41
N PHE A 134 -13.91 -2.01 5.62
CA PHE A 134 -13.25 -1.06 4.72
C PHE A 134 -13.14 -1.61 3.29
N PHE A 135 -12.61 -2.83 3.13
CA PHE A 135 -12.40 -3.45 1.82
C PHE A 135 -13.71 -3.58 1.05
N TRP A 136 -14.76 -4.13 1.68
CA TRP A 136 -16.06 -4.28 1.04
C TRP A 136 -16.77 -2.96 0.78
N GLY A 137 -16.51 -1.94 1.59
CA GLY A 137 -16.92 -0.56 1.30
C GLY A 137 -16.28 -0.03 0.01
N GLN A 138 -15.00 -0.30 -0.22
CA GLN A 138 -14.27 0.14 -1.42
C GLN A 138 -14.64 -0.62 -2.69
N VAL A 139 -15.07 -1.88 -2.56
CA VAL A 139 -15.59 -2.68 -3.68
C VAL A 139 -17.00 -2.23 -4.10
N GLY A 140 -17.73 -1.51 -3.24
CA GLY A 140 -19.09 -1.02 -3.51
C GLY A 140 -20.20 -1.88 -2.91
N CYS A 141 -19.89 -2.88 -2.08
CA CYS A 141 -20.86 -3.91 -1.66
C CYS A 141 -21.58 -3.62 -0.34
N LEU A 142 -21.20 -2.56 0.38
CA LEU A 142 -21.91 -2.11 1.59
C LEU A 142 -22.95 -1.01 1.27
N GLY A 143 -23.36 -0.88 0.01
CA GLY A 143 -23.78 0.38 -0.59
C GLY A 143 -25.25 0.61 -0.92
N ASN A 144 -26.21 -0.06 -0.28
CA ASN A 144 -27.59 0.47 -0.26
C ASN A 144 -27.75 1.66 0.72
N MET A 145 -26.66 2.23 1.23
CA MET A 145 -26.69 3.50 1.95
C MET A 145 -25.44 4.34 1.68
N ARG A 146 -25.71 5.54 1.16
CA ARG A 146 -24.84 6.73 1.06
C ARG A 146 -23.94 6.82 -0.17
N SER A 147 -24.62 7.14 -1.28
CA SER A 147 -24.33 8.34 -2.09
C SER A 147 -23.30 9.28 -1.46
N ARG A 148 -22.03 9.10 -1.83
CA ARG A 148 -21.10 10.19 -2.13
C ARG A 148 -19.92 9.62 -2.92
N ASN A 149 -19.79 10.12 -4.14
CA ASN A 149 -18.67 9.98 -5.10
C ASN A 149 -18.84 8.90 -6.19
N THR A 150 -19.62 9.26 -7.22
CA THR A 150 -19.20 9.27 -8.64
C THR A 150 -18.23 8.18 -9.12
N ASP A 151 -18.66 6.92 -9.11
CA ASP A 151 -18.24 5.95 -10.14
C ASP A 151 -19.50 5.54 -10.93
N PRO A 152 -19.50 5.62 -12.27
CA PRO A 152 -20.66 5.31 -13.10
C PRO A 152 -20.73 3.82 -13.44
N ILE A 153 -20.42 2.91 -12.50
CA ILE A 153 -20.48 1.47 -12.77
C ILE A 153 -20.99 0.68 -11.55
N GLY A 154 -22.26 0.26 -11.67
CA GLY A 154 -22.72 -1.08 -11.27
C GLY A 154 -23.17 -1.32 -9.84
N ASP A 155 -24.47 -1.12 -9.60
CA ASP A 155 -25.23 -1.81 -8.54
C ASP A 155 -25.28 -3.32 -8.84
N SER A 156 -24.75 -4.19 -7.97
CA SER A 156 -24.98 -5.64 -8.08
C SER A 156 -24.89 -6.38 -6.73
N GLY A 157 -25.81 -7.35 -6.56
CA GLY A 157 -26.18 -8.00 -5.30
C GLY A 157 -25.35 -9.24 -4.89
N PRO A 158 -25.89 -10.10 -3.98
CA PRO A 158 -25.13 -10.95 -3.07
C PRO A 158 -24.51 -12.25 -3.64
N SER A 159 -24.31 -12.36 -4.96
CA SER A 159 -23.46 -13.42 -5.59
C SER A 159 -21.95 -13.27 -5.25
N PHE A 160 -21.65 -12.19 -4.54
CA PHE A 160 -20.37 -11.56 -4.27
C PHE A 160 -19.33 -12.37 -3.46
N MET A 161 -19.76 -13.45 -2.79
CA MET A 161 -18.88 -14.30 -1.98
C MET A 161 -18.34 -15.52 -2.76
N ALA A 162 -18.72 -15.70 -4.03
CA ALA A 162 -18.08 -16.72 -4.85
C ALA A 162 -16.57 -16.42 -4.89
N PRO A 163 -15.70 -17.33 -4.45
CA PRO A 163 -14.28 -17.11 -4.57
C PRO A 163 -13.98 -16.81 -6.04
N LEU A 164 -13.20 -15.78 -6.36
CA LEU A 164 -12.73 -15.49 -7.74
C LEU A 164 -12.18 -16.74 -8.46
N LYS A 165 -11.77 -17.73 -7.65
CA LYS A 165 -11.35 -19.09 -7.97
C LYS A 165 -12.40 -19.97 -8.66
N SER A 166 -13.70 -19.68 -8.56
CA SER A 166 -14.75 -20.46 -9.24
C SER A 166 -14.67 -20.32 -10.76
N ARG A 167 -13.90 -19.33 -11.25
CA ARG A 167 -13.69 -19.07 -12.66
C ARG A 167 -12.41 -19.78 -13.16
N PRO A 168 -12.53 -20.74 -14.10
CA PRO A 168 -11.40 -21.53 -14.59
C PRO A 168 -10.24 -20.68 -15.13
N PHE A 169 -10.57 -19.58 -15.82
CA PHE A 169 -9.60 -18.66 -16.40
C PHE A 169 -8.76 -17.92 -15.34
N ILE A 170 -9.41 -17.39 -14.29
CA ILE A 170 -8.72 -16.70 -13.19
C ILE A 170 -7.78 -17.69 -12.51
N ARG A 171 -8.24 -18.93 -12.28
CA ARG A 171 -7.41 -20.01 -11.74
C ARG A 171 -6.17 -20.30 -12.57
N GLU A 172 -6.27 -20.31 -13.90
CA GLU A 172 -5.12 -20.53 -14.79
C GLU A 172 -4.08 -19.40 -14.68
N PHE A 173 -4.52 -18.15 -14.67
CA PHE A 173 -3.64 -16.99 -14.52
C PHE A 173 -2.94 -16.93 -13.15
N LEU A 174 -3.62 -17.35 -12.09
CA LEU A 174 -3.05 -17.41 -10.74
C LEU A 174 -2.07 -18.59 -10.56
N HIS A 175 -2.06 -19.53 -11.51
CA HIS A 175 -1.09 -20.62 -11.59
C HIS A 175 0.10 -20.30 -12.52
N ASP A 176 0.12 -19.13 -13.17
CA ASP A 176 1.31 -18.64 -13.88
C ASP A 176 2.50 -18.58 -12.92
N THR A 177 3.56 -19.30 -13.25
CA THR A 177 4.72 -19.52 -12.38
C THR A 177 5.40 -18.22 -11.93
N GLU A 178 5.34 -17.18 -12.76
CA GLU A 178 6.00 -15.90 -12.46
C GLU A 178 5.18 -15.07 -11.47
N LEU A 179 3.86 -15.04 -11.64
CA LEU A 179 2.96 -14.32 -10.74
C LEU A 179 2.79 -15.07 -9.41
N ALA A 180 2.72 -16.40 -9.45
CA ALA A 180 2.53 -17.25 -8.28
C ALA A 180 3.61 -17.03 -7.21
N GLY A 181 4.86 -16.75 -7.60
CA GLY A 181 5.95 -16.45 -6.65
C GLY A 181 5.67 -15.22 -5.79
N TYR A 182 5.06 -14.17 -6.35
CA TYR A 182 4.74 -12.93 -5.64
C TYR A 182 3.40 -12.96 -4.92
N LEU A 183 2.47 -13.81 -5.37
CA LEU A 183 1.18 -13.99 -4.69
C LEU A 183 1.26 -14.95 -3.49
N GLN A 184 2.35 -15.70 -3.36
CA GLN A 184 2.56 -16.58 -2.21
C GLN A 184 2.78 -15.77 -0.91
N LEU A 185 2.18 -16.26 0.17
CA LEU A 185 2.25 -15.68 1.50
C LEU A 185 3.62 -15.95 2.13
N GLN A 186 4.57 -15.05 1.90
CA GLN A 186 5.90 -15.11 2.51
C GLN A 186 6.11 -14.13 3.68
N LEU A 187 5.07 -13.83 4.47
CA LEU A 187 5.23 -12.90 5.58
C LEU A 187 6.01 -13.57 6.72
N LYS A 188 7.20 -13.04 7.02
CA LYS A 188 7.95 -13.34 8.24
C LYS A 188 7.95 -12.11 9.12
N GLU A 189 7.85 -12.28 10.43
CA GLU A 189 7.88 -11.17 11.39
C GLU A 189 9.18 -10.37 11.29
N SER A 190 10.28 -11.03 10.92
CA SER A 190 11.58 -10.43 10.68
C SER A 190 11.66 -9.55 9.42
N LEU A 191 10.65 -9.53 8.56
CA LEU A 191 10.68 -8.71 7.35
C LEU A 191 10.54 -7.22 7.70
N PRO A 192 11.30 -6.33 7.04
CA PRO A 192 11.10 -4.89 7.13
C PRO A 192 9.64 -4.51 6.86
N TYR A 193 9.13 -3.52 7.60
CA TYR A 193 7.75 -3.05 7.45
C TYR A 193 7.42 -2.65 6.00
N MET A 194 8.38 -2.07 5.28
CA MET A 194 8.23 -1.68 3.88
C MET A 194 7.93 -2.86 2.95
N ASP A 195 8.46 -4.05 3.24
CA ASP A 195 8.17 -5.27 2.47
C ASP A 195 6.79 -5.81 2.82
N GLN A 196 6.41 -5.79 4.11
CA GLN A 196 5.07 -6.18 4.57
C GLN A 196 3.98 -5.29 3.94
N SER A 197 4.17 -3.97 3.97
CA SER A 197 3.23 -3.00 3.38
C SER A 197 3.19 -3.09 1.86
N SER A 198 4.31 -3.43 1.21
CA SER A 198 4.37 -3.68 -0.23
C SER A 198 3.58 -4.92 -0.63
N GLN A 199 3.76 -6.04 0.09
CA GLN A 199 3.00 -7.26 -0.17
C GLN A 199 1.51 -7.04 0.05
N PHE A 200 1.15 -6.40 1.18
CA PHE A 200 -0.23 -6.02 1.47
C PHE A 200 -0.85 -5.20 0.33
N LEU A 201 -0.21 -4.09 -0.06
CA LEU A 201 -0.79 -3.19 -1.03
C LEU A 201 -0.87 -3.83 -2.42
N SER A 202 0.10 -4.68 -2.80
CA SER A 202 0.05 -5.43 -4.06
C SER A 202 -1.18 -6.34 -4.11
N LEU A 203 -1.37 -7.16 -3.09
CA LEU A 203 -2.52 -8.07 -3.01
C LEU A 203 -3.84 -7.31 -2.90
N TYR A 204 -3.88 -6.22 -2.13
CA TYR A 204 -5.04 -5.37 -1.98
C TYR A 204 -5.47 -4.77 -3.32
N LEU A 205 -4.53 -4.21 -4.09
CA LEU A 205 -4.84 -3.59 -5.38
C LEU A 205 -5.30 -4.62 -6.40
N ILE A 206 -4.63 -5.78 -6.49
CA ILE A 206 -5.07 -6.86 -7.39
C ILE A 206 -6.48 -7.31 -7.01
N ALA A 207 -6.74 -7.59 -5.74
CA ALA A 207 -8.05 -8.02 -5.28
C ALA A 207 -9.11 -6.94 -5.56
N LEU A 208 -8.88 -5.70 -5.13
CA LEU A 208 -9.80 -4.59 -5.33
C LEU A 208 -10.14 -4.39 -6.82
N THR A 209 -9.13 -4.40 -7.69
CA THR A 209 -9.32 -4.25 -9.13
C THR A 209 -10.12 -5.41 -9.72
N VAL A 210 -9.78 -6.65 -9.39
CA VAL A 210 -10.52 -7.82 -9.91
C VAL A 210 -11.97 -7.78 -9.44
N TYR A 211 -12.23 -7.50 -8.16
CA TYR A 211 -13.61 -7.42 -7.65
C TYR A 211 -14.41 -6.26 -8.27
N ARG A 212 -13.80 -5.08 -8.50
CA ARG A 212 -14.47 -3.98 -9.18
C ARG A 212 -14.79 -4.29 -10.64
N LEU A 213 -13.86 -4.93 -11.35
CA LEU A 213 -14.09 -5.38 -12.73
C LEU A 213 -15.15 -6.48 -12.79
N ASP A 214 -15.20 -7.36 -11.80
CA ASP A 214 -16.22 -8.41 -11.70
C ASP A 214 -17.64 -7.84 -11.53
N ASN A 215 -17.80 -6.88 -10.63
CA ASN A 215 -19.08 -6.19 -10.38
C ASN A 215 -19.58 -5.39 -11.60
N SER A 216 -18.67 -5.06 -12.51
CA SER A 216 -18.89 -4.08 -13.56
C SER A 216 -19.06 -4.73 -14.93
N GLN A 217 -18.04 -5.50 -15.35
CA GLN A 217 -17.83 -5.96 -16.72
C GLN A 217 -16.82 -7.12 -16.70
N GLU A 218 -17.29 -8.35 -16.49
CA GLU A 218 -16.43 -9.56 -16.39
C GLU A 218 -15.42 -9.70 -17.55
N VAL A 219 -15.79 -9.18 -18.73
CA VAL A 219 -14.98 -9.13 -19.96
C VAL A 219 -13.61 -8.45 -19.76
N HIS A 220 -13.46 -7.59 -18.74
CA HIS A 220 -12.23 -6.82 -18.52
C HIS A 220 -11.24 -7.46 -17.53
N ILE A 221 -11.64 -8.53 -16.83
CA ILE A 221 -10.74 -9.24 -15.90
C ILE A 221 -9.58 -9.89 -16.66
N GLU A 222 -9.87 -10.57 -17.77
CA GLU A 222 -8.86 -11.24 -18.60
C GLU A 222 -7.81 -10.25 -19.17
N PRO A 223 -8.21 -9.16 -19.85
CA PRO A 223 -7.27 -8.15 -20.31
C PRO A 223 -6.41 -7.57 -19.18
N PHE A 224 -6.98 -7.32 -18.00
CA PHE A 224 -6.22 -6.83 -16.85
C PHE A 224 -5.15 -7.82 -16.40
N LEU A 225 -5.51 -9.09 -16.19
CA LEU A 225 -4.56 -10.11 -15.73
C LEU A 225 -3.45 -10.36 -16.76
N ARG A 226 -3.80 -10.39 -18.06
CA ARG A 226 -2.81 -10.48 -19.15
C ARG A 226 -1.88 -9.26 -19.17
N HIS A 227 -2.42 -8.06 -18.97
CA HIS A 227 -1.61 -6.84 -18.86
C HIS A 227 -0.66 -6.89 -17.67
N LEU A 228 -1.15 -7.27 -16.49
CA LEU A 228 -0.31 -7.43 -15.29
C LEU A 228 0.86 -8.38 -15.52
N CYS A 229 0.63 -9.56 -16.10
CA CYS A 229 1.70 -10.49 -16.45
C CYS A 229 2.68 -9.90 -17.48
N THR A 230 2.19 -9.14 -18.46
CA THR A 230 3.04 -8.49 -19.46
C THR A 230 3.93 -7.41 -18.82
N VAL A 231 3.38 -6.59 -17.92
CA VAL A 231 4.15 -5.60 -17.17
C VAL A 231 5.16 -6.28 -16.25
N LEU A 232 4.79 -7.39 -15.59
CA LEU A 232 5.69 -8.18 -14.76
C LEU A 232 6.87 -8.72 -15.55
N ARG A 233 6.62 -9.38 -16.69
CA ARG A 233 7.66 -9.93 -17.57
C ARG A 233 8.60 -8.86 -18.10
N SER A 234 8.05 -7.72 -18.53
CA SER A 234 8.86 -6.61 -19.04
C SER A 234 9.66 -5.88 -17.96
N SER A 235 9.26 -6.00 -16.69
CA SER A 235 9.94 -5.35 -15.56
C SER A 235 10.85 -6.31 -14.77
N SER A 236 10.76 -7.61 -15.03
CA SER A 236 11.56 -8.63 -14.35
C SER A 236 12.92 -8.77 -15.02
N THR A 237 13.96 -8.80 -14.20
CA THR A 237 15.31 -9.21 -14.60
C THR A 237 15.64 -10.49 -13.87
N TYR A 238 16.51 -11.31 -14.47
CA TYR A 238 16.93 -12.58 -13.88
C TYR A 238 18.41 -12.52 -13.54
N ASP A 239 18.81 -13.20 -12.45
CA ASP A 239 20.21 -13.37 -12.11
C ASP A 239 20.90 -14.38 -13.04
N GLY A 240 22.21 -14.58 -12.85
CA GLY A 240 22.98 -15.56 -13.62
C GLY A 240 22.54 -17.02 -13.42
N ALA A 241 21.69 -17.30 -12.44
CA ALA A 241 21.10 -18.62 -12.17
C ALA A 241 19.64 -18.73 -12.66
N GLY A 242 19.10 -17.68 -13.30
CA GLY A 242 17.74 -17.66 -13.82
C GLY A 242 16.66 -17.35 -12.78
N ASN A 243 17.02 -16.89 -11.58
CA ASN A 243 16.05 -16.47 -10.57
C ASN A 243 15.59 -15.03 -10.82
N PRO A 244 14.30 -14.70 -10.60
CA PRO A 244 13.84 -13.33 -10.71
C PRO A 244 14.47 -12.44 -9.63
N LEU A 245 15.03 -11.30 -10.05
CA LEU A 245 15.64 -10.27 -9.19
C LEU A 245 14.64 -9.23 -8.67
N LEU A 246 13.39 -9.28 -9.14
CA LEU A 246 12.38 -8.30 -8.75
C LEU A 246 11.99 -8.52 -7.28
N THR A 247 12.19 -7.49 -6.46
CA THR A 247 11.85 -7.53 -5.03
C THR A 247 10.34 -7.37 -4.82
N THR A 248 9.84 -7.67 -3.61
CA THR A 248 8.43 -7.40 -3.23
C THR A 248 8.05 -5.92 -3.43
N GLN A 249 8.97 -4.99 -3.13
CA GLN A 249 8.78 -3.56 -3.39
C GLN A 249 8.72 -3.25 -4.90
N GLY A 250 9.56 -3.92 -5.70
CA GLY A 250 9.51 -3.81 -7.17
C GLY A 250 8.20 -4.35 -7.74
N PHE A 251 7.74 -5.49 -7.25
CA PHE A 251 6.46 -6.10 -7.63
C PHE A 251 5.27 -5.17 -7.33
N LEU A 252 5.28 -4.49 -6.19
CA LEU A 252 4.25 -3.48 -5.91
C LEU A 252 4.16 -2.43 -7.02
N TRP A 253 5.30 -1.92 -7.51
CA TRP A 253 5.28 -0.91 -8.56
C TRP A 253 4.78 -1.45 -9.90
N VAL A 254 5.06 -2.72 -10.19
CA VAL A 254 4.45 -3.44 -11.32
C VAL A 254 2.93 -3.45 -11.19
N VAL A 255 2.40 -3.81 -10.01
CA VAL A 255 0.96 -3.83 -9.74
C VAL A 255 0.35 -2.44 -9.85
N VAL A 256 0.93 -1.42 -9.20
CA VAL A 256 0.42 -0.05 -9.25
C VAL A 256 0.39 0.46 -10.69
N LYS A 257 1.44 0.20 -11.47
CA LYS A 257 1.46 0.54 -12.90
C LYS A 257 0.34 -0.16 -13.66
N ALA A 258 0.23 -1.48 -13.53
CA ALA A 258 -0.80 -2.25 -14.23
C ALA A 258 -2.22 -1.77 -13.92
N VAL A 259 -2.50 -1.38 -12.67
CA VAL A 259 -3.81 -0.83 -12.27
C VAL A 259 -4.03 0.57 -12.83
N LEU A 260 -3.01 1.44 -12.84
CA LEU A 260 -3.14 2.79 -13.41
C LEU A 260 -3.33 2.74 -14.93
N ASP A 261 -2.67 1.81 -15.62
CA ASP A 261 -2.78 1.61 -17.07
C ASP A 261 -4.21 1.15 -17.47
N LEU A 262 -5.00 0.55 -16.56
CA LEU A 262 -6.42 0.28 -16.81
C LEU A 262 -7.20 1.56 -17.11
N GLY A 263 -6.82 2.65 -16.43
CA GLY A 263 -7.29 4.00 -16.71
C GLY A 263 -7.20 4.31 -18.20
N ASP A 264 -6.05 4.05 -18.81
CA ASP A 264 -5.77 4.35 -20.21
C ASP A 264 -6.36 3.33 -21.18
N MET A 265 -6.48 2.07 -20.77
CA MET A 265 -7.06 1.01 -21.60
C MET A 265 -8.58 1.14 -21.73
N PHE A 266 -9.28 1.62 -20.69
CA PHE A 266 -10.75 1.58 -20.62
C PHE A 266 -11.42 2.94 -20.51
N TYR A 267 -10.71 4.00 -20.11
CA TYR A 267 -11.28 5.32 -19.92
C TYR A 267 -10.60 6.37 -20.81
N LEU A 268 -11.39 7.32 -21.32
CA LEU A 268 -10.87 8.42 -22.13
C LEU A 268 -10.93 9.75 -21.37
N GLY A 269 -9.93 10.60 -21.60
CA GLY A 269 -9.89 11.98 -21.12
C GLY A 269 -10.02 12.11 -19.60
N GLN A 270 -11.03 12.85 -19.14
CA GLN A 270 -11.22 13.15 -17.71
C GLN A 270 -11.58 11.92 -16.86
N ALA A 271 -12.19 10.89 -17.44
CA ALA A 271 -12.49 9.66 -16.70
C ALA A 271 -11.20 8.91 -16.31
N CYS A 272 -10.17 8.94 -17.18
CA CYS A 272 -8.86 8.36 -16.88
C CYS A 272 -8.16 9.10 -15.72
N SER A 273 -8.16 10.44 -15.71
CA SER A 273 -7.54 11.19 -14.61
C SER A 273 -8.27 10.98 -13.27
N GLN A 274 -9.59 10.86 -13.28
CA GLN A 274 -10.39 10.52 -12.11
C GLN A 274 -10.09 9.11 -11.59
N HIS A 275 -9.99 8.12 -12.49
CA HIS A 275 -9.64 6.76 -12.14
C HIS A 275 -8.24 6.70 -11.50
N ARG A 276 -7.24 7.34 -12.11
CA ARG A 276 -5.87 7.41 -11.58
C ARG A 276 -5.82 8.05 -10.20
N ALA A 277 -6.52 9.17 -10.02
CA ALA A 277 -6.61 9.83 -8.72
C ALA A 277 -7.26 8.93 -7.67
N GLN A 278 -8.33 8.22 -8.03
CA GLN A 278 -9.03 7.32 -7.12
C GLN A 278 -8.15 6.13 -6.72
N THR A 279 -7.45 5.50 -7.67
CA THR A 279 -6.54 4.38 -7.41
C THR A 279 -5.46 4.75 -6.38
N ILE A 280 -4.86 5.94 -6.49
CA ILE A 280 -3.84 6.40 -5.55
C ILE A 280 -4.46 6.72 -4.18
N VAL A 281 -5.66 7.29 -4.15
CA VAL A 281 -6.40 7.53 -2.90
C VAL A 281 -6.72 6.21 -2.20
N ASP A 282 -7.24 5.21 -2.92
CA ASP A 282 -7.56 3.89 -2.39
C ASP A 282 -6.32 3.19 -1.85
N ALA A 283 -5.19 3.26 -2.58
CA ALA A 283 -3.92 2.74 -2.12
C ALA A 283 -3.46 3.38 -0.80
N VAL A 284 -3.56 4.71 -0.69
CA VAL A 284 -3.19 5.44 0.52
C VAL A 284 -4.12 5.14 1.69
N GLU A 285 -5.43 5.10 1.48
CA GLU A 285 -6.39 4.78 2.54
C GLU A 285 -6.23 3.32 3.01
N ALA A 286 -6.01 2.38 2.09
CA ALA A 286 -5.71 0.99 2.43
C ALA A 286 -4.44 0.88 3.27
N LEU A 287 -3.37 1.57 2.87
CA LEU A 287 -2.16 1.61 3.66
C LEU A 287 -2.44 2.19 5.05
N LYS A 288 -3.14 3.33 5.18
CA LYS A 288 -3.53 3.91 6.48
C LYS A 288 -4.24 2.91 7.38
N VAL A 289 -5.18 2.13 6.84
CA VAL A 289 -5.88 1.07 7.58
C VAL A 289 -4.88 0.00 8.04
N PHE A 290 -4.01 -0.48 7.15
CA PHE A 290 -2.97 -1.45 7.47
C PHE A 290 -1.98 -0.94 8.53
N ARG A 291 -1.61 0.34 8.51
CA ARG A 291 -0.71 0.93 9.54
C ARG A 291 -1.33 0.98 10.91
N LYS A 292 -2.66 1.16 10.99
CA LYS A 292 -3.40 1.24 12.26
C LYS A 292 -3.46 -0.11 12.97
N MET A 293 -3.28 -1.22 12.23
CA MET A 293 -3.24 -2.57 12.80
C MET A 293 -2.05 -2.70 13.74
N ARG A 294 -2.34 -2.98 15.01
CA ARG A 294 -1.32 -2.96 16.07
C ARG A 294 -0.44 -4.20 16.05
N SER A 295 -1.04 -5.35 15.72
CA SER A 295 -0.37 -6.65 15.78
C SER A 295 0.13 -7.10 14.39
N PHE A 296 1.33 -7.70 14.37
CA PHE A 296 1.82 -8.43 13.21
C PHE A 296 0.86 -9.56 12.81
N LEU A 297 0.23 -10.22 13.77
CA LEU A 297 -0.70 -11.32 13.50
C LEU A 297 -1.91 -10.85 12.67
N VAL A 298 -2.50 -9.68 13.00
CA VAL A 298 -3.61 -9.10 12.22
C VAL A 298 -3.14 -8.74 10.81
N ARG A 299 -1.98 -8.09 10.68
CA ARG A 299 -1.41 -7.74 9.38
C ARG A 299 -1.21 -8.99 8.52
N ASN A 300 -0.70 -10.06 9.13
CA ASN A 300 -0.54 -11.35 8.48
C ASN A 300 -1.89 -11.99 8.11
N GLU A 301 -2.91 -11.88 8.96
CA GLU A 301 -4.25 -12.39 8.70
C GLU A 301 -4.92 -11.66 7.52
N VAL A 302 -4.78 -10.33 7.44
CA VAL A 302 -5.25 -9.51 6.32
C VAL A 302 -4.55 -9.88 5.02
N ILE A 303 -3.22 -9.98 5.05
CA ILE A 303 -2.42 -10.41 3.89
C ILE A 303 -2.82 -11.83 3.47
N SER A 304 -3.02 -12.73 4.43
CA SER A 304 -3.49 -14.10 4.20
C SER A 304 -4.89 -14.14 3.63
N PHE A 305 -5.79 -13.28 4.09
CA PHE A 305 -7.13 -13.14 3.52
C PHE A 305 -7.04 -12.71 2.05
N LEU A 306 -6.32 -11.64 1.74
CA LEU A 306 -6.16 -11.15 0.36
C LEU A 306 -5.48 -12.20 -0.54
N GLY A 307 -4.40 -12.82 -0.04
CA GLY A 307 -3.70 -13.90 -0.74
C GLY A 307 -4.59 -15.11 -0.95
N ARG A 308 -5.42 -15.52 0.01
CA ARG A 308 -6.39 -16.61 -0.17
C ARG A 308 -7.55 -16.23 -1.05
N SER A 309 -7.96 -14.97 -1.12
CA SER A 309 -8.95 -14.52 -2.10
C SER A 309 -8.39 -14.63 -3.53
N LEU A 310 -7.06 -14.54 -3.68
CA LEU A 310 -6.35 -14.60 -4.95
C LEU A 310 -5.67 -15.94 -5.28
N VAL A 311 -5.32 -16.83 -4.34
CA VAL A 311 -4.49 -18.03 -4.61
C VAL A 311 -5.09 -19.28 -3.97
N THR A 312 -4.97 -20.42 -4.63
CA THR A 312 -5.25 -21.74 -4.02
C THR A 312 -4.01 -22.31 -3.36
N HIS A 313 -4.09 -22.67 -2.08
CA HIS A 313 -3.14 -23.61 -1.49
C HIS A 313 -3.40 -24.99 -2.12
N LYS A 314 -2.41 -25.52 -2.86
CA LYS A 314 -2.30 -26.97 -3.06
C LYS A 314 -1.75 -27.57 -1.76
N THR A 315 -2.61 -27.85 -0.78
CA THR A 315 -2.30 -28.80 0.30
C THR A 315 -3.60 -29.20 0.97
N GLY A 316 -3.91 -30.50 0.96
CA GLY A 316 -4.96 -31.07 1.78
C GLY A 316 -4.66 -30.85 3.25
N SER A 317 -5.34 -29.89 3.85
CA SER A 317 -5.74 -29.89 5.25
C SER A 317 -6.71 -28.73 5.42
N GLU A 318 -8.00 -29.02 5.29
CA GLU A 318 -9.02 -28.22 5.97
C GLU A 318 -8.74 -28.34 7.48
N ILE A 319 -7.90 -27.46 8.02
CA ILE A 319 -7.93 -27.21 9.47
C ILE A 319 -9.14 -26.32 9.70
N PHE A 320 -10.26 -27.01 9.92
CA PHE A 320 -11.43 -26.52 10.61
C PHE A 320 -11.00 -25.73 11.85
N TRP A 321 -11.13 -24.41 11.81
CA TRP A 321 -11.24 -23.61 13.03
C TRP A 321 -12.71 -23.41 13.33
N ARG A 322 -13.36 -24.44 13.89
CA ARG A 322 -14.52 -24.21 14.75
C ARG A 322 -13.97 -23.80 16.11
N GLY A 323 -14.33 -22.60 16.54
CA GLY A 323 -14.23 -22.22 17.94
C GLY A 323 -14.92 -23.26 18.82
N GLY A 324 -14.20 -23.69 19.83
CA GLY A 324 -14.66 -24.66 20.82
C GLY A 324 -13.67 -24.63 21.97
N TRP A 325 -13.94 -23.78 22.94
CA TRP A 325 -13.40 -23.91 24.28
C TRP A 325 -13.78 -25.32 24.76
N VAL A 326 -12.81 -26.22 24.81
CA VAL A 326 -12.95 -27.44 25.60
C VAL A 326 -12.51 -27.06 27.00
N GLN A 327 -13.50 -26.83 27.86
CA GLN A 327 -13.32 -26.97 29.29
C GLN A 327 -12.91 -28.42 29.55
N GLU A 328 -11.67 -28.61 30.00
CA GLU A 328 -11.28 -29.78 30.77
C GLU A 328 -12.16 -29.83 32.02
N HIS A 329 -13.04 -30.83 32.09
CA HIS A 329 -13.58 -31.31 33.35
C HIS A 329 -12.91 -32.65 33.61
N ASP A 330 -12.00 -32.64 34.58
CA ASP A 330 -11.64 -33.81 35.36
C ASP A 330 -12.87 -34.27 36.15
N GLU A 331 -13.33 -35.50 35.86
CA GLU A 331 -13.69 -36.59 36.80
C GLU A 331 -14.31 -37.77 36.04
#